data_AF-A0A392SZM7-F1
#
_entry.id   AF-A0A392SZM7-F1
#
_cell.length_a   1.000
_cell.length_b   1.000
_cell.length_c   1.000
_cell.angle_alpha   90.00
_cell.angle_beta   90.00
_cell.angle_gamma   90.00
#
_symmetry.space_group_name_H-M   'P 1'
#
loop_
_entity.id
_entity.type
_entity.pdbx_description
1 polymer ?
#
loop_
_entity_poly.entity_id
_entity_poly.type
_entity_poly.pdbx_seq_one_letter_code
_entity_poly.pdbx_strand_id
1 'polypeptide(L)' 'MAVLASRKIRQNGEEVKQVLIQWAGKTAEDATWEEVVMMRSQFSNFNLEDKVIAEGRGVDRTHL' A
#
# COMPACT_ATOMS: atom_id res chain seq x y z
N MET A 1 -16.06 3.62 3.60
CA MET A 1 -15.04 2.85 2.86
C MET A 1 -14.19 2.10 3.88
N ALA A 2 -13.71 0.92 3.52
CA ALA A 2 -12.87 0.11 4.39
C ALA A 2 -11.69 -0.47 3.60
N VAL A 3 -10.57 -0.67 4.29
CA VAL A 3 -9.44 -1.41 3.72
C VAL A 3 -9.68 -2.89 3.99
N LEU A 4 -9.77 -3.69 2.93
CA LEU A 4 -9.99 -5.14 3.03
C LEU A 4 -8.68 -5.92 3.11
N ALA A 5 -7.64 -5.41 2.44
CA ALA A 5 -6.31 -6.04 2.41
C ALA A 5 -5.24 -5.00 2.08
N SER A 6 -3.99 -5.31 2.41
CA SER A 6 -2.82 -4.56 1.95
C SER A 6 -1.81 -5.52 1.34
N ARG A 7 -1.10 -5.06 0.31
CA ARG A 7 -0.02 -5.82 -0.33
C ARG A 7 1.12 -4.90 -0.72
N LYS A 8 2.32 -5.46 -0.80
CA LYS A 8 3.48 -4.78 -1.38
C LYS A 8 3.83 -5.47 -2.69
N ILE A 9 3.99 -4.68 -3.75
CA ILE A 9 4.38 -5.17 -5.07
C ILE A 9 5.63 -4.43 -5.52
N ARG A 10 6.44 -5.07 -6.35
CA ARG A 10 7.58 -4.41 -6.98
C ARG A 10 7.17 -3.93 -8.37
N GLN A 11 6.94 -2.64 -8.53
CA GLN A 11 6.67 -2.03 -9.84
C GLN A 11 7.89 -1.23 -10.27
N ASN A 12 8.34 -1.46 -11.51
CA ASN A 12 9.46 -0.73 -12.11
C ASN A 12 10.76 -0.73 -11.26
N GLY A 13 10.98 -1.78 -10.46
CA GLY A 13 12.12 -1.89 -9.54
C GLY A 13 11.88 -1.31 -8.15
N GLU A 14 10.83 -0.52 -7.95
CA GLU A 14 10.45 0.12 -6.69
C GLU A 14 9.38 -0.67 -5.94
N GLU A 15 9.43 -0.64 -4.60
CA GLU A 15 8.41 -1.26 -3.75
C GLU A 15 7.21 -0.31 -3.59
N VAL A 16 6.09 -0.66 -4.23
CA VAL A 16 4.84 0.07 -4.17
C VAL A 16 3.87 -0.65 -3.23
N LYS A 17 3.33 0.09 -2.26
CA LYS A 17 2.29 -0.43 -1.35
C LYS A 17 0.92 -0.16 -1.95
N GLN A 18 0.12 -1.21 -2.08
CA GLN A 18 -1.26 -1.13 -2.53
C GLN A 18 -2.20 -1.63 -1.44
N VAL A 19 -3.40 -1.08 -1.42
CA VAL A 19 -4.48 -1.46 -0.52
C VAL A 19 -5.73 -1.77 -1.31
N LEU A 20 -6.41 -2.84 -0.92
CA LEU A 20 -7.69 -3.20 -1.47
C LEU A 20 -8.77 -2.40 -0.74
N ILE A 21 -9.47 -1.55 -1.48
CA ILE A 21 -10.37 -0.56 -0.91
C ILE A 21 -11.80 -0.90 -1.30
N GLN A 22 -12.61 -1.17 -0.29
CA GLN A 22 -14.04 -1.31 -0.43
C GLN A 22 -14.68 0.08 -0.43
N TRP A 23 -15.17 0.48 -1.59
CA TRP A 23 -15.92 1.71 -1.77
C TRP A 23 -17.27 1.65 -1.05
N ALA A 24 -17.72 2.79 -0.53
CA ALA A 24 -19.00 2.86 0.18
C ALA A 24 -20.15 2.49 -0.76
N GLY A 25 -20.99 1.53 -0.36
CA GLY A 25 -22.10 1.03 -1.18
C GLY A 25 -21.70 -0.02 -2.23
N LYS A 26 -20.43 -0.43 -2.29
CA LYS A 26 -19.96 -1.54 -3.13
C LYS A 26 -19.63 -2.77 -2.30
N THR A 27 -19.74 -3.95 -2.91
CA THR A 27 -19.35 -5.22 -2.27
C THR A 27 -17.83 -5.36 -2.22
N ALA A 28 -17.35 -6.34 -1.45
CA ALA A 28 -15.92 -6.65 -1.39
C ALA A 28 -15.35 -7.12 -2.74
N GLU A 29 -16.19 -7.67 -3.61
CA GLU A 29 -15.83 -8.13 -4.97
C GLU A 29 -15.53 -6.94 -5.89
N ASP A 30 -16.22 -5.82 -5.69
CA ASP A 30 -16.01 -4.57 -6.41
C ASP A 30 -14.87 -3.70 -5.82
N ALA A 31 -14.15 -4.20 -4.82
CA ALA A 31 -13.05 -3.48 -4.22
C ALA A 31 -11.88 -3.35 -5.21
N THR A 32 -11.21 -2.19 -5.23
CA THR A 32 -10.08 -1.93 -6.14
C THR A 32 -8.76 -1.81 -5.40
N TRP A 33 -7.67 -2.20 -6.07
CA TRP A 33 -6.32 -2.05 -5.56
C TRP A 33 -5.82 -0.64 -5.86
N GLU A 34 -5.65 0.14 -4.81
CA GLU A 34 -5.24 1.54 -4.90
C GLU A 34 -3.88 1.74 -4.24
N GLU A 35 -3.08 2.65 -4.77
CA GLU A 35 -1.76 2.94 -4.19
C GLU A 35 -1.89 3.75 -2.90
N VAL A 36 -1.17 3.30 -1.88
CA VAL A 36 -1.15 3.97 -0.57
C VAL A 36 -0.64 5.41 -0.67
N VAL A 37 0.30 5.67 -1.58
CA VAL A 37 0.84 7.02 -1.82
C VAL A 37 -0.22 7.95 -2.38
N MET A 38 -0.97 7.49 -3.39
CA MET A 38 -2.11 8.26 -3.93
C MET A 38 -3.21 8.46 -2.88
N MET A 39 -3.47 7.45 -2.05
CA MET A 39 -4.48 7.53 -1.00
C MET A 39 -4.11 8.48 0.11
N ARG A 40 -2.85 8.53 0.55
CA ARG A 40 -2.40 9.57 1.50
C ARG A 40 -2.46 10.97 0.90
N SER A 41 -2.19 11.11 -0.40
CA SER A 41 -2.24 12.39 -1.10
C SER A 41 -3.67 12.91 -1.20
N GLN A 42 -4.62 12.06 -1.63
CA GLN A 42 -6.03 12.44 -1.77
C GLN A 42 -6.79 12.47 -0.43
N PHE A 43 -6.40 11.60 0.50
CA PHE A 43 -6.99 11.46 1.82
C PHE A 43 -5.89 11.60 2.88
N SER A 44 -5.58 12.84 3.29
CA SER A 44 -4.55 13.12 4.29
C SER A 44 -4.77 12.42 5.65
N ASN A 45 -5.99 11.98 5.95
CA ASN A 45 -6.31 11.22 7.16
C ASN A 45 -6.38 9.70 6.94
N PHE A 46 -5.84 9.20 5.82
CA PHE A 46 -5.78 7.77 5.54
C PHE A 46 -4.70 7.09 6.41
N ASN A 47 -5.08 6.80 7.64
CA ASN A 47 -4.31 6.01 8.60
C ASN A 47 -4.52 4.52 8.33
N LEU A 48 -3.59 3.94 7.60
CA LEU A 48 -3.36 2.50 7.62
C LEU A 48 -2.79 2.13 8.99
N GLU A 49 -3.66 1.80 9.94
CA GLU A 49 -3.30 1.20 11.23
C GLU A 49 -2.76 -0.24 11.07
N ASP A 50 -1.85 -0.47 10.13
CA ASP A 50 -1.28 -1.81 9.95
C ASP A 50 0.24 -1.73 9.77
N LYS A 51 0.89 -2.27 10.81
CA LYS A 51 2.33 -2.50 11.03
C LYS A 51 3.18 -2.29 9.78
N VAL A 52 3.65 -1.05 9.60
CA VAL A 52 4.80 -0.80 8.75
C VAL A 52 6.00 -1.40 9.47
N ILE A 53 6.24 -2.69 9.24
CA ILE A 53 7.60 -3.23 9.28
C ILE A 53 8.32 -2.53 8.12
N ALA A 54 8.86 -1.35 8.40
CA ALA A 54 9.92 -0.75 7.62
C ALA A 54 11.19 -1.54 7.95
N GLU A 55 11.26 -2.79 7.51
CA GLU A 55 12.53 -3.50 7.51
C GLU A 55 13.34 -3.01 6.32
N GLY A 56 14.35 -2.21 6.67
CA GLY A 56 15.67 -2.32 6.05
C GLY A 56 15.82 -1.68 4.69
N ARG A 57 16.29 -0.44 4.70
CA ARG A 57 17.37 -0.08 3.76
C ARG A 57 18.56 -1.00 4.04
N GLY A 58 18.56 -2.18 3.41
CA GLY A 58 19.75 -3.03 3.29
C GLY A 58 20.31 -2.86 1.90
N VAL A 59 20.96 -1.71 1.64
CA VAL A 59 21.80 -1.58 0.44
C VAL A 59 23.16 -2.19 0.80
N ASP A 60 23.26 -3.51 0.80
CA ASP A 60 24.56 -4.16 0.76
C ASP A 60 25.08 -4.07 -0.68
N ARG A 61 25.67 -2.92 -1.01
CA ARG A 61 26.62 -2.82 -2.11
C ARG A 61 27.90 -3.47 -1.61
N THR A 62 27.97 -4.80 -1.67
CA THR A 62 29.26 -5.49 -1.56
C THR A 62 30.03 -5.22 -2.85
N HIS A 63 30.80 -4.14 -2.86
CA HIS A 63 31.91 -3.99 -3.78
C HIS A 63 33.03 -4.91 -3.26
N LEU A 64 33.26 -6.02 -3.94
CA LEU A 64 34.53 -6.76 -3.96
C LEU A 64 34.77 -7.25 -5.39
#